data_AF-A0A3C0GHG6-F1
#
_entry.id   AF-A0A3C0GHG6-F1
#
_cell.length_a   1.000
_cell.length_b   1.000
_cell.length_c   1.000
_cell.angle_alpha   90.00
_cell.angle_beta   90.00
_cell.angle_gamma   90.00
#
_symmetry.space_group_name_H-M   'P 1'
#
loop_
_entity.id
_entity.type
_entity.pdbx_description
1 polymer ?
#
loop_
_entity_poly.entity_id
_entity_poly.type
_entity_poly.pdbx_seq_one_letter_code
_entity_poly.pdbx_strand_id
1 'polypeptide(L)'
;CTFWYINSLFKIGEEKKALEYFERLLGYSNHLGLFSEDIDFKTKRLLGNFPQAYSHLALIECAINFSKKESEDQMLETLRE
;
A
#
# COMPACT_ATOMS: atom_id res chain seq x y z
N CYS A 1 -5.87 8.13 -4.31
CA CYS A 1 -4.55 8.60 -4.80
C CYS A 1 -3.34 8.09 -4.01
N THR A 2 -3.43 7.88 -2.69
CA THR A 2 -2.26 7.55 -1.84
C THR A 2 -1.54 6.25 -2.17
N PHE A 3 -2.26 5.18 -2.54
CA PHE A 3 -1.61 3.93 -2.99
C PHE A 3 -0.73 4.12 -4.23
N TRP A 4 -1.17 4.92 -5.19
CA TRP A 4 -0.33 5.25 -6.35
C TRP A 4 0.95 6.00 -5.97
N TYR A 5 0.85 6.92 -5.00
CA TYR A 5 2.03 7.61 -4.45
C TYR A 5 3.00 6.64 -3.76
N ILE A 6 2.48 5.69 -2.98
CA ILE A 6 3.26 4.61 -2.35
C ILE A 6 3.97 3.78 -3.44
N ASN A 7 3.25 3.40 -4.50
CA ASN A 7 3.82 2.66 -5.62
C ASN A 7 4.94 3.46 -6.32
N SER A 8 4.77 4.77 -6.48
CA SER A 8 5.82 5.65 -7.03
C SER A 8 7.05 5.69 -6.13
N LEU A 9 6.89 5.82 -4.81
CA LEU A 9 8.00 5.76 -3.85
C LEU A 9 8.75 4.43 -3.95
N PHE A 10 8.02 3.32 -3.99
CA PHE A 10 8.61 2.00 -4.15
C PHE A 10 9.45 1.91 -5.44
N LYS A 11 8.89 2.37 -6.58
CA LYS A 11 9.57 2.31 -7.89
C LYS A 11 10.82 3.17 -8.00
N ILE A 12 10.97 4.20 -7.18
CA ILE A 12 12.17 5.05 -7.16
C ILE A 12 13.21 4.61 -6.12
N GLY A 13 13.02 3.46 -5.48
CA GLY A 13 13.93 2.91 -4.46
C GLY A 13 13.69 3.45 -3.05
N GLU A 14 12.67 4.28 -2.83
CA GLU A 14 12.26 4.77 -1.50
C GLU A 14 11.40 3.71 -0.78
N GLU A 15 11.83 2.45 -0.80
CA GLU A 15 11.04 1.28 -0.42
C GLU A 15 10.63 1.29 1.06
N LYS A 16 11.53 1.66 1.97
CA LYS A 16 11.25 1.76 3.40
C LYS A 16 10.14 2.78 3.69
N LYS A 17 10.21 3.94 3.02
CA LYS A 17 9.21 5.01 3.16
C LYS A 17 7.88 4.61 2.52
N ALA A 18 7.93 3.90 1.38
CA ALA A 18 6.76 3.33 0.76
C ALA A 18 6.06 2.35 1.72
N LEU A 19 6.81 1.46 2.37
CA LEU A 19 6.28 0.47 3.32
C LEU A 19 5.64 1.15 4.54
N GLU A 20 6.31 2.14 5.14
CA GLU A 20 5.76 2.90 6.27
C GLU A 20 4.39 3.54 5.94
N TYR A 21 4.29 4.16 4.76
CA TYR A 21 3.01 4.75 4.32
C TYR A 21 1.97 3.70 3.96
N PHE A 22 2.39 2.57 3.39
CA PHE A 22 1.51 1.45 3.07
C PHE A 22 0.84 0.91 4.33
N GLU A 23 1.63 0.53 5.34
CA GLU A 23 1.14 0.00 6.61
C GLU A 23 0.23 0.99 7.33
N ARG A 24 0.62 2.27 7.36
CA ARG A 24 -0.23 3.32 7.95
C ARG A 24 -1.57 3.46 7.22
N LEU A 25 -1.57 3.37 5.89
CA LEU A 25 -2.79 3.50 5.10
C LEU A 25 -3.72 2.30 5.29
N LEU A 26 -3.18 1.09 5.47
CA LEU A 26 -3.97 -0.11 5.80
C LEU A 26 -4.82 0.08 7.06
N GLY A 27 -4.28 0.81 8.05
CA GLY A 27 -4.98 1.15 9.30
C GLY A 27 -6.22 2.06 9.12
N TYR A 28 -6.45 2.63 7.94
CA TYR A 28 -7.64 3.44 7.64
C TYR A 28 -8.74 2.67 6.91
N SER A 29 -8.53 1.38 6.61
CA SER A 29 -9.61 0.53 6.11
C SER A 29 -10.74 0.39 7.13
N ASN A 30 -11.93 0.05 6.67
CA ASN A 30 -12.99 -0.35 7.59
C ASN A 30 -12.74 -1.76 8.15
N HIS A 31 -13.63 -2.24 9.01
CA HIS A 31 -13.56 -3.59 9.61
C HIS A 31 -13.56 -4.77 8.62
N LEU A 32 -13.86 -4.52 7.33
CA LEU A 32 -13.81 -5.52 6.25
C LEU A 32 -12.54 -5.37 5.38
N GLY A 33 -11.64 -4.45 5.71
CA GLY A 33 -10.47 -4.15 4.88
C GLY A 33 -10.77 -3.30 3.64
N LEU A 34 -11.94 -2.65 3.58
CA LEU A 34 -12.39 -1.91 2.40
C LEU A 34 -12.08 -0.41 2.49
N PHE A 35 -11.79 0.17 1.32
CA PHE A 35 -11.48 1.60 1.14
C PHE A 35 -12.52 2.33 0.31
N SER A 36 -12.70 3.62 0.61
CA SER A 36 -13.44 4.55 -0.25
C SER A 36 -12.51 5.31 -1.20
N GLU A 37 -13.08 6.24 -1.95
CA GLU A 37 -12.36 7.16 -2.82
C GLU A 37 -11.44 8.11 -2.03
N ASP A 38 -11.99 8.72 -0.99
CA ASP A 38 -11.31 9.70 -0.16
C ASP A 38 -11.40 9.36 1.33
N ILE A 39 -10.55 10.00 2.12
CA ILE A 39 -10.56 9.93 3.58
C ILE A 39 -10.56 11.33 4.16
N ASP A 40 -11.42 11.57 5.14
CA ASP A 40 -11.39 12.81 5.90
C ASP A 40 -10.12 12.90 6.75
N PHE A 41 -9.33 13.96 6.60
CA PHE A 41 -8.05 14.07 7.30
C PHE A 41 -8.16 14.16 8.82
N LYS A 42 -9.27 14.68 9.36
CA LYS A 42 -9.45 14.91 10.80
C LYS A 42 -10.07 13.69 11.47
N THR A 43 -11.18 13.22 10.91
CA THR A 43 -12.03 12.16 11.48
C THR A 43 -11.65 10.77 11.00
N LYS A 44 -10.84 10.67 9.94
CA LYS A 44 -10.50 9.40 9.26
C LYS A 44 -11.69 8.66 8.68
N ARG A 45 -12.83 9.34 8.54
CA ARG A 45 -14.01 8.78 7.91
C ARG A 45 -13.75 8.54 6.43
N LEU A 46 -14.20 7.39 5.93
CA LEU A 46 -14.26 7.05 4.52
C LEU A 46 -15.32 7.90 3.82
N LEU A 47 -14.93 8.61 2.76
CA LEU A 47 -15.75 9.55 1.99
C LEU A 47 -15.83 9.17 0.51
N GLY A 48 -16.92 9.56 -0.14
CA GLY A 48 -17.13 9.35 -1.57
C GLY A 48 -17.58 7.92 -1.89
N ASN A 49 -17.21 7.45 -3.09
CA ASN A 49 -17.59 6.13 -3.57
C ASN A 49 -17.04 5.04 -2.65
N PHE A 50 -17.89 4.07 -2.28
CA PHE A 50 -17.53 2.99 -1.37
C PHE A 50 -18.28 1.69 -1.72
N PRO A 51 -17.59 0.53 -1.83
CA PRO A 51 -16.13 0.39 -1.91
C PRO A 51 -15.61 0.92 -3.25
N GLN A 52 -14.45 1.57 -3.25
CA GLN A 52 -13.87 2.12 -4.47
C GLN A 52 -12.93 1.10 -5.14
N ALA A 53 -13.28 0.61 -6.33
CA ALA A 53 -12.51 -0.39 -7.08
C ALA A 53 -11.04 0.00 -7.40
N TYR A 54 -10.78 1.19 -7.94
CA TYR A 54 -9.44 1.74 -8.15
C TYR A 54 -8.59 1.89 -6.88
N SER A 55 -9.18 2.23 -5.73
CA SER A 55 -8.43 2.23 -4.45
C SER A 55 -7.91 0.83 -4.13
N HIS A 56 -8.73 -0.20 -4.36
CA HIS A 56 -8.36 -1.59 -4.14
C HIS A 56 -7.40 -2.12 -5.22
N LEU A 57 -7.55 -1.70 -6.48
CA LEU A 57 -6.59 -2.03 -7.54
C LEU A 57 -5.18 -1.54 -7.18
N ALA A 58 -5.07 -0.27 -6.79
CA ALA A 58 -3.79 0.32 -6.40
C ALA A 58 -3.20 -0.33 -5.13
N LEU A 59 -4.05 -0.73 -4.18
CA LEU A 59 -3.66 -1.51 -3.00
C LEU A 59 -3.04 -2.86 -3.41
N ILE A 60 -3.72 -3.61 -4.29
CA ILE A 60 -3.26 -4.91 -4.78
C ILE A 60 -1.90 -4.78 -5.48
N GLU A 61 -1.73 -3.76 -6.32
CA GLU A 61 -0.45 -3.52 -7.00
C GLU A 61 0.69 -3.23 -6.02
N CYS A 62 0.45 -2.41 -4.99
CA CYS A 62 1.45 -2.17 -3.94
C CYS A 62 1.82 -3.48 -3.23
N ALA A 63 0.83 -4.28 -2.84
CA ALA A 63 1.06 -5.55 -2.16
C ALA A 63 1.88 -6.53 -3.01
N ILE A 64 1.59 -6.63 -4.31
CA ILE A 64 2.38 -7.45 -5.25
C ILE A 64 3.83 -6.99 -5.31
N ASN A 65 4.07 -5.68 -5.35
CA ASN A 65 5.42 -5.13 -5.43
C ASN A 65 6.24 -5.41 -4.16
N PHE A 66 5.66 -5.20 -2.98
CA PHE A 66 6.33 -5.53 -1.72
C PHE A 66 6.60 -7.03 -1.58
N SER A 67 5.64 -7.88 -1.94
CA SER A 67 5.80 -9.34 -1.87
C SER A 67 6.92 -9.86 -2.80
N LYS A 68 7.03 -9.29 -4.01
CA LYS A 68 8.13 -9.64 -4.93
C LYS A 68 9.48 -9.23 -4.34
N LYS A 69 9.58 -8.02 -3.80
CA LYS A 69 10.82 -7.51 -3.22
C LYS A 69 11.29 -8.35 -2.03
N GLU A 70 10.38 -8.71 -1.14
CA GLU A 70 10.67 -9.59 -0.01
C GLU A 70 11.22 -10.95 -0.48
N SER A 71 10.63 -11.54 -1.52
CA SER A 71 11.09 -12.80 -2.11
C SER A 71 12.50 -12.68 -2.72
N GLU A 72 12.78 -11.56 -3.40
CA GLU A 72 14.10 -11.27 -3.97
C GLU A 72 15.15 -11.10 -2.88
N ASP A 73 14.84 -10.37 -1.81
CA ASP A 73 15.75 -10.13 -0.69
C ASP A 73 16.09 -11.43 0.04
N GLN A 74 15.10 -12.29 0.30
CA GLN A 74 15.30 -13.63 0.89
C GLN A 74 16.20 -14.52 0.02
N MET A 75 16.01 -14.50 -1.29
CA MET A 75 16.86 -15.25 -2.22
C MET A 75 18.31 -14.73 -2.20
N LEU A 76 18.49 -13.42 -2.18
CA LEU A 76 19.81 -12.79 -2.11
C LEU A 76 20.52 -13.08 -0.78
N GLU A 77 19.79 -13.18 0.32
CA GLU A 77 20.33 -13.56 1.62
C GLU A 77 20.77 -15.02 1.63
N THR A 78 19.96 -15.93 1.10
CA THR A 78 20.28 -17.37 1.00
C THR A 78 21.54 -17.62 0.14
N LEU A 79 21.75 -16.85 -0.92
CA LEU A 79 22.95 -16.96 -1.78
C LEU A 79 24.23 -16.43 -1.12
N ARG A 80 24.12 -15.68 0.00
CA ARG A 80 25.26 -15.12 0.74
C ARG A 80 25.73 -16.03 1.87
N GLU A 81 24.94 -17.03 2.27
CA GLU A 81 25.29 -18.08 3.23
C GLU A 81 26.10 -19.21 2.57
#